data_AF-A0A9P1CPJ7-F1
#
_entry.id   AF-A0A9P1CPJ7-F1
#
_cell.length_a   1.000
_cell.length_b   1.000
_cell.length_c   1.000
_cell.angle_alpha   90.00
_cell.angle_beta   90.00
_cell.angle_gamma   90.00
#
_symmetry.space_group_name_H-M   'P 1'
#
loop_
_entity.id
_entity.type
_entity.pdbx_description
1 polymer ?
#
loop_
_entity_poly.entity_id
_entity_poly.type
_entity_poly.pdbx_seq_one_letter_code
_entity_poly.pdbx_strand_id
1 'polypeptide(L)'
;MANFRYLHTFIDEESAGVELPRSRSCPDLSQAHVDADEQNSPEHAMAIYVAELWPRTQILTGLMRVAPVQQPVAAVPVDGEEVESVAADELPTNMGPEEPILPDMAATETIAAEADMKTEMGRQEASQEEDAQKCDSAAATSSATPVRHALIQGSRGHPFLCARPCIRLAKGSCHMGDACVYCHHSTHPRFAALDKRQRLQVHNMDKSTFLWTLLPHISRSLADARLEAPELLEIIEWEVDAQQVYHRDRHLDRTLRQMPLSALLACIVARETNLQSLLQEQITQLRQRLP
;
A
#
# COMPACT_ATOMS: atom_id res chain seq x y z
N MET A 1 -13.31 23.80 9.17
CA MET A 1 -13.57 22.67 8.26
C MET A 1 -13.04 23.04 6.88
N ALA A 2 -11.90 22.48 6.47
CA ALA A 2 -11.28 22.83 5.19
C ALA A 2 -11.83 21.94 4.08
N ASN A 3 -12.55 22.54 3.12
CA ASN A 3 -13.07 21.87 1.94
C ASN A 3 -11.94 21.64 0.93
N PHE A 4 -11.57 20.38 0.71
CA PHE A 4 -10.65 20.00 -0.36
C PHE A 4 -11.40 19.95 -1.69
N ARG A 5 -11.23 20.99 -2.51
CA ARG A 5 -11.61 20.94 -3.94
C ARG A 5 -10.57 20.13 -4.70
N TYR A 6 -10.95 18.95 -5.17
CA TYR A 6 -10.20 18.22 -6.19
C TYR A 6 -10.25 19.03 -7.49
N LEU A 7 -9.10 19.56 -7.92
CA LEU A 7 -8.94 20.09 -9.26
C LEU A 7 -8.95 18.92 -10.25
N HIS A 8 -10.08 18.77 -10.93
CA HIS A 8 -10.21 17.97 -12.14
C HIS A 8 -9.15 18.43 -13.14
N THR A 9 -8.30 17.51 -13.60
CA THR A 9 -7.39 17.77 -14.70
C THR A 9 -8.22 17.75 -15.98
N PHE A 10 -8.53 18.93 -16.50
CA PHE A 10 -9.04 19.11 -17.86
C PHE A 10 -7.96 18.69 -18.86
N ILE A 11 -8.24 17.63 -19.61
CA ILE A 11 -7.63 17.42 -20.92
C ILE A 11 -8.62 18.09 -21.87
N ASP A 12 -8.25 19.24 -22.42
CA ASP A 12 -8.97 19.84 -23.55
C ASP A 12 -8.72 18.95 -24.78
N GLU A 13 -9.67 18.07 -25.08
CA GLU A 13 -9.77 17.36 -26.35
C GLU A 13 -10.40 18.28 -27.41
N GLU A 14 -9.65 19.27 -27.88
CA GLU A 14 -9.86 19.85 -29.22
C GLU A 14 -8.78 19.32 -30.16
N SER A 15 -8.94 18.07 -30.58
CA SER A 15 -8.17 17.50 -31.68
C SER A 15 -8.98 17.60 -32.97
N ALA A 16 -8.66 18.62 -33.76
CA ALA A 16 -9.09 18.73 -35.15
C ALA A 16 -8.65 17.47 -35.93
N GLY A 17 -9.57 16.95 -36.74
CA GLY A 17 -9.44 15.70 -37.48
C GLY A 17 -8.18 15.63 -38.35
N VAL A 18 -7.25 14.77 -37.94
CA VAL A 18 -6.21 14.23 -38.81
C VAL A 18 -6.54 12.75 -38.98
N GLU A 19 -7.08 12.40 -40.14
CA GLU A 19 -7.30 11.02 -40.56
C GLU A 19 -5.93 10.34 -40.74
N LEU A 20 -5.49 9.59 -39.72
CA LEU A 20 -4.34 8.71 -39.86
C LEU A 20 -4.76 7.44 -40.63
N PRO A 21 -3.98 7.01 -41.64
CA PRO A 21 -4.29 5.83 -42.43
C PRO A 21 -4.25 4.57 -41.56
N ARG A 22 -5.37 3.83 -41.54
CA ARG A 22 -5.50 2.53 -40.86
C ARG A 22 -4.54 1.52 -41.49
N SER A 23 -3.53 1.10 -40.72
CA SER A 23 -2.65 -0.02 -41.03
C SER A 23 -3.45 -1.32 -41.10
N ARG A 24 -3.46 -1.94 -42.28
CA ARG A 24 -4.05 -3.26 -42.55
C ARG A 24 -3.15 -4.35 -41.99
N SER A 25 -3.34 -4.72 -40.73
CA SER A 25 -2.66 -5.89 -40.16
C SER A 25 -3.35 -6.39 -38.89
N CYS A 26 -4.62 -6.80 -39.02
CA CYS A 26 -5.25 -7.72 -38.09
C CYS A 26 -5.79 -8.90 -38.89
N PRO A 27 -5.32 -10.14 -38.67
CA PRO A 27 -5.92 -11.31 -39.28
C PRO A 27 -7.33 -11.51 -38.71
N ASP A 28 -8.22 -11.88 -39.63
CA ASP A 28 -9.62 -12.22 -39.38
C ASP A 28 -9.71 -13.49 -38.53
N LEU A 29 -10.30 -13.40 -37.34
CA LEU A 29 -10.47 -14.51 -36.40
C LEU A 29 -11.82 -15.23 -36.59
N SER A 30 -12.41 -15.17 -37.78
CA SER A 30 -13.71 -15.78 -38.06
C SER A 30 -13.61 -17.11 -38.83
N GLN A 31 -12.80 -18.08 -38.37
CA GLN A 31 -13.03 -19.49 -38.73
C GLN A 31 -12.14 -20.46 -37.95
N ALA A 32 -12.71 -21.02 -36.87
CA ALA A 32 -12.32 -22.33 -36.38
C ALA A 32 -13.58 -23.01 -35.82
N HIS A 33 -14.31 -23.63 -36.74
CA HIS A 33 -15.24 -24.71 -36.44
C HIS A 33 -14.37 -25.96 -36.24
N VAL A 34 -14.23 -26.44 -35.01
CA VAL A 34 -13.66 -27.76 -34.74
C VAL A 34 -14.49 -28.39 -33.64
N ASP A 35 -14.93 -29.59 -33.93
CA ASP A 35 -15.90 -30.36 -33.19
C ASP A 35 -15.48 -30.58 -31.72
N ALA A 36 -16.51 -30.60 -30.88
CA ALA A 36 -16.43 -30.84 -29.45
C ALA A 36 -15.85 -32.24 -29.18
N ASP A 37 -14.59 -32.28 -28.76
CA ASP A 37 -14.04 -33.42 -28.04
C ASP A 37 -14.35 -33.23 -26.55
N GLU A 38 -15.25 -34.07 -26.05
CA GLU A 38 -15.84 -34.09 -24.70
C GLU A 38 -14.83 -34.41 -23.57
N GLN A 39 -13.53 -34.25 -23.84
CA GLN A 39 -12.42 -34.60 -22.94
C GLN A 39 -11.69 -33.37 -22.37
N ASN A 40 -12.03 -32.16 -22.81
CA ASN A 40 -11.42 -30.91 -22.33
C ASN A 40 -12.27 -30.19 -21.26
N SER A 41 -12.89 -30.97 -20.36
CA SER A 41 -13.50 -30.38 -19.17
C SER A 41 -12.41 -29.75 -18.30
N PRO A 42 -12.59 -28.52 -17.80
CA PRO A 42 -11.64 -27.89 -16.88
C PRO A 42 -11.39 -28.72 -15.63
N GLU A 43 -12.33 -29.59 -15.24
CA GLU A 43 -12.17 -30.54 -14.15
C GLU A 43 -11.12 -31.63 -14.47
N HIS A 44 -11.06 -32.09 -15.72
CA HIS A 44 -10.08 -33.09 -16.16
C HIS A 44 -8.67 -32.50 -16.21
N ALA A 45 -8.54 -31.25 -16.70
CA ALA A 45 -7.28 -30.52 -16.67
C ALA A 45 -6.78 -30.30 -15.23
N MET A 46 -7.69 -29.99 -14.29
CA MET A 46 -7.35 -29.81 -12.88
C MET A 46 -6.98 -31.14 -12.20
N ALA A 47 -7.65 -32.24 -12.54
CA ALA A 47 -7.32 -33.58 -12.03
C ALA A 47 -5.91 -34.04 -12.48
N ILE A 48 -5.53 -33.80 -13.74
CA ILE A 48 -4.19 -34.09 -14.25
C ILE A 48 -3.14 -33.26 -13.51
N TYR A 49 -3.39 -31.96 -13.31
CA TYR A 49 -2.48 -31.07 -12.59
C TYR A 49 -2.24 -31.50 -11.14
N VAL A 50 -3.30 -31.89 -10.41
CA VAL A 50 -3.21 -32.39 -9.03
C VAL A 50 -2.44 -33.72 -8.97
N ALA A 51 -2.68 -34.63 -9.93
CA ALA A 51 -1.98 -35.90 -10.01
C ALA A 51 -0.47 -35.75 -10.28
N GLU A 52 -0.05 -34.75 -11.07
CA GLU A 52 1.37 -34.45 -11.30
C GLU A 52 2.07 -33.76 -10.13
N LEU A 53 1.34 -33.04 -9.29
CA LEU A 53 1.87 -32.33 -8.13
C LEU A 53 2.17 -33.26 -6.94
N TRP A 54 1.39 -34.33 -6.76
CA TRP A 54 1.52 -35.23 -5.61
C TRP A 54 2.88 -35.95 -5.50
N PRO A 55 3.51 -36.45 -6.59
CA PRO A 55 4.84 -37.04 -6.51
C PRO A 55 5.93 -36.00 -6.20
N ARG A 56 5.77 -34.75 -6.65
CA ARG A 56 6.74 -33.67 -6.44
C ARG A 56 6.78 -33.20 -4.99
N THR A 57 5.64 -33.18 -4.31
CA THR A 57 5.58 -32.86 -2.89
C THR A 57 6.24 -33.95 -2.04
N GLN A 58 6.09 -35.24 -2.37
CA GLN A 58 6.75 -36.33 -1.64
C GLN A 58 8.29 -36.25 -1.68
N ILE A 59 8.89 -35.83 -2.80
CA ILE A 59 10.34 -35.64 -2.92
C ILE A 59 10.83 -34.51 -2.00
N LEU A 60 10.07 -33.42 -1.92
CA LEU A 60 10.38 -32.28 -1.04
C LEU A 60 10.25 -32.64 0.44
N THR A 61 9.22 -33.42 0.82
CA THR A 61 9.05 -33.86 2.21
C THR A 61 10.12 -34.88 2.62
N GLY A 62 10.60 -35.71 1.69
CA GLY A 62 11.70 -36.65 1.95
C GLY A 62 13.05 -35.98 2.27
N LEU A 63 13.32 -34.82 1.67
CA LEU A 63 14.54 -34.05 1.91
C LEU A 63 14.56 -33.27 3.23
N MET A 64 13.40 -33.13 3.90
CA MET A 64 13.28 -32.43 5.18
C MET A 64 13.25 -33.37 6.40
N ARG A 65 13.65 -34.64 6.26
CA ARG A 65 14.00 -35.45 7.44
C ARG A 65 15.30 -34.92 8.05
N VAL A 66 15.15 -33.89 8.87
CA VAL A 66 16.17 -33.42 9.81
C VAL A 66 16.55 -34.61 10.67
N ALA A 67 17.83 -34.99 10.63
CA ALA A 67 18.37 -36.01 11.51
C ALA A 67 18.07 -35.63 12.96
N PRO A 68 17.62 -36.56 13.82
CA PRO A 68 17.40 -36.26 15.22
C PRO A 68 18.69 -35.70 15.82
N VAL A 69 18.61 -34.46 16.28
CA VAL A 69 19.69 -33.79 17.01
C VAL A 69 19.97 -34.64 18.24
N GLN A 70 21.16 -35.24 18.30
CA GLN A 70 21.64 -35.90 19.50
C GLN A 70 21.75 -34.84 20.61
N GLN A 71 20.95 -35.01 21.67
CA GLN A 71 21.05 -34.20 22.87
C GLN A 71 22.42 -34.43 23.54
N PRO A 72 23.17 -33.38 23.89
CA PRO A 72 24.32 -33.53 24.76
C PRO A 72 23.87 -33.82 26.20
N VAL A 73 24.27 -34.98 26.67
CA VAL A 73 24.20 -35.42 28.07
C VAL A 73 25.28 -34.68 28.87
N ALA A 74 24.88 -33.83 29.81
CA ALA A 74 25.67 -33.51 31.01
C ALA A 74 24.75 -32.87 32.06
N ALA A 75 24.20 -33.72 32.93
CA ALA A 75 23.51 -33.31 34.14
C ALA A 75 24.53 -32.80 35.18
N VAL A 76 24.29 -31.60 35.72
CA VAL A 76 24.88 -31.13 36.97
C VAL A 76 23.81 -31.34 38.06
N PRO A 77 24.12 -32.03 39.17
CA PRO A 77 23.19 -32.18 40.27
C PRO A 77 23.14 -30.88 41.08
N VAL A 78 21.95 -30.32 41.27
CA VAL A 78 21.70 -29.30 42.28
C VAL A 78 20.72 -29.90 43.27
N ASP A 79 21.22 -30.03 44.49
CA ASP A 79 20.52 -30.53 45.67
C ASP A 79 19.26 -29.73 45.96
N GLY A 80 18.27 -30.46 46.47
CA GLY A 80 16.90 -30.00 46.58
C GLY A 80 16.59 -29.05 47.72
N GLU A 81 15.39 -28.51 47.63
CA GLU A 81 14.55 -28.23 48.79
C GLU A 81 13.14 -28.72 48.49
N GLU A 82 12.64 -29.53 49.41
CA GLU A 82 11.28 -30.03 49.48
C GLU A 82 10.34 -28.86 49.81
N VAL A 83 9.30 -28.64 49.00
CA VAL A 83 8.11 -27.90 49.45
C VAL A 83 6.86 -28.62 48.96
N GLU A 84 6.35 -29.44 49.87
CA GLU A 84 4.96 -29.51 50.32
C GLU A 84 3.83 -29.52 49.28
N SER A 85 3.25 -30.72 49.16
CA SER A 85 1.96 -31.06 48.57
C SER A 85 0.79 -30.27 49.15
N VAL A 86 -0.05 -29.71 48.28
CA VAL A 86 -1.46 -29.44 48.61
C VAL A 86 -2.36 -29.93 47.48
N ALA A 87 -3.51 -30.44 47.90
CA ALA A 87 -4.34 -31.43 47.27
C ALA A 87 -5.14 -30.98 46.04
N ALA A 88 -5.58 -32.03 45.33
CA ALA A 88 -6.73 -32.15 44.45
C ALA A 88 -7.77 -31.03 44.52
N ASP A 89 -8.20 -30.56 43.35
CA ASP A 89 -9.62 -30.25 43.14
C ASP A 89 -10.00 -30.36 41.65
N GLU A 90 -11.29 -30.54 41.43
CA GLU A 90 -11.90 -31.37 40.42
C GLU A 90 -11.95 -30.82 38.98
N LEU A 91 -11.97 -31.77 38.04
CA LEU A 91 -12.42 -31.59 36.65
C LEU A 91 -13.94 -31.33 36.63
N PRO A 92 -14.42 -30.43 35.75
CA PRO A 92 -15.71 -30.63 35.12
C PRO A 92 -15.54 -30.83 33.61
N THR A 93 -15.80 -32.06 33.19
CA THR A 93 -16.36 -32.38 31.87
C THR A 93 -17.68 -31.64 31.69
N ASN A 94 -17.79 -30.79 30.67
CA ASN A 94 -19.09 -30.35 30.19
C ASN A 94 -19.23 -30.62 28.68
N MET A 95 -20.20 -31.48 28.39
CA MET A 95 -20.69 -31.86 27.07
C MET A 95 -21.76 -30.83 26.66
N GLY A 96 -21.67 -30.30 25.44
CA GLY A 96 -22.79 -29.61 24.84
C GLY A 96 -22.49 -29.15 23.41
N PRO A 97 -23.10 -29.75 22.38
CA PRO A 97 -23.18 -29.13 21.06
C PRO A 97 -24.35 -28.14 21.06
N GLU A 98 -24.05 -26.84 21.00
CA GLU A 98 -25.05 -25.82 20.71
C GLU A 98 -25.37 -25.83 19.21
N GLU A 99 -26.62 -26.13 18.87
CA GLU A 99 -27.20 -25.93 17.55
C GLU A 99 -27.26 -24.42 17.21
N PRO A 100 -26.79 -24.00 16.03
CA PRO A 100 -27.02 -22.64 15.57
C PRO A 100 -28.48 -22.47 15.11
N ILE A 101 -29.25 -21.71 15.89
CA ILE A 101 -30.56 -21.18 15.54
C ILE A 101 -30.38 -20.20 14.37
N LEU A 102 -30.88 -20.56 13.19
CA LEU A 102 -31.05 -19.65 12.06
C LEU A 102 -32.27 -18.76 12.31
N PRO A 103 -32.15 -17.41 12.30
CA PRO A 103 -33.30 -16.56 12.08
C PRO A 103 -33.58 -16.49 10.58
N ASP A 104 -34.70 -17.11 10.22
CA ASP A 104 -35.44 -16.89 8.99
C ASP A 104 -36.19 -15.55 9.08
N MET A 105 -36.59 -15.02 7.92
CA MET A 105 -37.52 -13.89 7.73
C MET A 105 -36.91 -12.47 7.91
N ALA A 106 -37.26 -11.46 7.15
CA ALA A 106 -37.99 -11.30 5.89
C ALA A 106 -37.87 -9.82 5.52
N ALA A 107 -37.89 -9.57 4.21
CA ALA A 107 -38.53 -8.44 3.51
C ALA A 107 -38.80 -7.13 4.26
N THR A 108 -38.21 -6.02 3.79
CA THR A 108 -38.75 -4.65 3.62
C THR A 108 -37.54 -3.76 3.28
N GLU A 109 -37.57 -2.72 2.46
CA GLU A 109 -38.58 -2.06 1.65
C GLU A 109 -37.79 -1.20 0.65
N THR A 110 -38.29 -1.14 -0.57
CA THR A 110 -37.99 -0.13 -1.57
C THR A 110 -38.24 1.27 -1.02
N ILE A 111 -37.24 2.15 -1.03
CA ILE A 111 -37.47 3.60 -1.00
C ILE A 111 -36.67 4.23 -2.13
N ALA A 112 -37.38 4.46 -3.23
CA ALA A 112 -37.06 5.48 -4.20
C ALA A 112 -37.20 6.85 -3.52
N ALA A 113 -36.22 7.72 -3.70
CA ALA A 113 -36.39 9.15 -3.49
C ALA A 113 -35.52 9.89 -4.51
N GLU A 114 -36.19 10.25 -5.61
CA GLU A 114 -35.81 11.34 -6.49
C GLU A 114 -35.76 12.64 -5.68
N ALA A 115 -34.70 13.42 -5.85
CA ALA A 115 -34.69 14.83 -5.47
C ALA A 115 -33.80 15.61 -6.42
N ASP A 116 -34.46 16.05 -7.49
CA ASP A 116 -34.16 17.21 -8.30
C ASP A 116 -33.95 18.45 -7.42
N MET A 117 -32.77 19.08 -7.50
CA MET A 117 -32.59 20.48 -7.11
C MET A 117 -31.58 21.16 -8.04
N LYS A 118 -32.14 21.76 -9.10
CA LYS A 118 -31.67 23.00 -9.69
C LYS A 118 -31.14 23.95 -8.62
N THR A 119 -29.89 24.41 -8.75
CA THR A 119 -29.49 25.72 -8.23
C THR A 119 -28.61 26.41 -9.26
N GLU A 120 -29.32 27.11 -10.13
CA GLU A 120 -28.89 28.28 -10.87
C GLU A 120 -28.62 29.40 -9.87
N MET A 121 -27.44 30.03 -9.91
CA MET A 121 -27.22 31.43 -9.50
C MET A 121 -25.79 31.88 -9.81
N GLY A 122 -25.69 32.97 -10.57
CA GLY A 122 -24.80 34.07 -10.20
C GLY A 122 -23.44 34.15 -10.88
N ARG A 123 -23.44 34.40 -12.20
CA ARG A 123 -22.35 35.08 -12.89
C ARG A 123 -22.35 36.54 -12.45
N GLN A 124 -21.37 36.95 -11.64
CA GLN A 124 -21.06 38.36 -11.42
C GLN A 124 -19.62 38.62 -11.85
N GLU A 125 -19.54 39.28 -13.01
CA GLU A 125 -18.36 39.95 -13.53
C GLU A 125 -18.13 41.19 -12.67
N ALA A 126 -17.00 41.24 -11.97
CA ALA A 126 -16.50 42.44 -11.31
C ALA A 126 -15.14 42.77 -11.94
N SER A 127 -15.21 43.61 -12.95
CA SER A 127 -14.16 44.47 -13.44
C SER A 127 -13.65 45.38 -12.33
N GLN A 128 -12.38 45.23 -11.95
CA GLN A 128 -11.58 46.27 -11.32
C GLN A 128 -10.19 46.28 -11.98
N GLU A 129 -10.10 47.10 -13.02
CA GLU A 129 -8.88 47.83 -13.34
C GLU A 129 -8.67 48.84 -12.21
N GLU A 130 -7.48 48.88 -11.59
CA GLU A 130 -6.80 50.12 -11.22
C GLU A 130 -5.37 49.88 -10.73
N ASP A 131 -4.50 50.75 -11.24
CA ASP A 131 -3.22 51.21 -10.73
C ASP A 131 -1.96 50.34 -10.75
N ALA A 132 -1.28 50.50 -11.89
CA ALA A 132 0.15 50.40 -12.05
C ALA A 132 0.91 51.37 -11.12
N GLN A 133 1.20 50.91 -9.90
CA GLN A 133 2.16 51.59 -9.03
C GLN A 133 3.59 51.15 -9.38
N LYS A 134 4.21 51.98 -10.23
CA LYS A 134 5.64 51.96 -10.57
C LYS A 134 6.48 52.28 -9.34
N CYS A 135 7.02 51.25 -8.70
CA CYS A 135 8.00 51.37 -7.63
C CYS A 135 9.37 50.96 -8.14
N ASP A 136 10.13 51.94 -8.66
CA ASP A 136 11.57 51.81 -8.90
C ASP A 136 12.29 51.82 -7.54
N SER A 137 12.38 50.65 -6.90
CA SER A 137 13.12 50.47 -5.66
C SER A 137 14.22 49.43 -5.84
N ALA A 138 15.43 49.98 -6.01
CA ALA A 138 16.73 49.49 -5.59
C ALA A 138 16.99 47.98 -5.71
N ALA A 139 17.92 47.67 -6.61
CA ALA A 139 18.72 46.45 -6.63
C ALA A 139 19.43 46.24 -5.29
N ALA A 140 18.70 45.70 -4.31
CA ALA A 140 19.28 45.00 -3.19
C ALA A 140 19.81 43.69 -3.76
N THR A 141 21.11 43.68 -4.06
CA THR A 141 21.92 42.49 -4.30
C THR A 141 21.71 41.55 -3.13
N SER A 142 20.68 40.72 -3.24
CA SER A 142 20.29 39.76 -2.23
C SER A 142 21.38 38.72 -2.22
N SER A 143 22.35 38.90 -1.33
CA SER A 143 23.32 37.89 -0.96
C SER A 143 22.53 36.67 -0.54
N ALA A 144 22.31 35.76 -1.49
CA ALA A 144 21.55 34.54 -1.33
C ALA A 144 22.26 33.70 -0.28
N THR A 145 21.87 33.89 0.98
CA THR A 145 22.18 32.94 2.03
C THR A 145 21.64 31.60 1.53
N PRO A 146 22.48 30.55 1.44
CA PRO A 146 22.01 29.26 0.97
C PRO A 146 20.87 28.84 1.88
N VAL A 147 19.66 28.84 1.31
CA VAL A 147 18.43 28.46 2.02
C VAL A 147 18.71 27.08 2.58
N ARG A 148 18.68 26.96 3.90
CA ARG A 148 18.95 25.71 4.61
C ARG A 148 17.79 24.75 4.33
N HIS A 149 17.86 24.04 3.21
CA HIS A 149 16.85 23.09 2.73
C HIS A 149 16.48 22.00 3.76
N ALA A 150 17.34 21.77 4.75
CA ALA A 150 17.14 20.84 5.87
C ALA A 150 16.08 21.30 6.89
N LEU A 151 15.66 22.57 6.90
CA LEU A 151 14.69 23.07 7.89
C LEU A 151 13.23 22.87 7.47
N ILE A 152 12.99 22.55 6.20
CA ILE A 152 11.64 22.46 5.64
C ILE A 152 11.02 21.14 6.06
N GLN A 153 9.82 21.20 6.65
CA GLN A 153 9.12 20.04 7.20
C GLN A 153 9.00 18.88 6.21
N GLY A 154 8.74 19.17 4.93
CA GLY A 154 8.64 18.16 3.87
C GLY A 154 9.96 17.45 3.53
N SER A 155 11.10 18.06 3.85
CA SER A 155 12.44 17.49 3.62
C SER A 155 12.87 16.49 4.69
N ARG A 156 12.22 16.47 5.86
CA ARG A 156 12.60 15.59 6.97
C ARG A 156 12.51 14.12 6.60
N GLY A 157 13.57 13.37 6.90
CA GLY A 157 13.68 11.95 6.57
C GLY A 157 14.04 11.65 5.12
N HIS A 158 14.59 12.63 4.37
CA HIS A 158 15.16 12.37 3.06
C HIS A 158 16.34 11.38 3.15
N PRO A 159 16.51 10.42 2.21
CA PRO A 159 15.71 10.17 1.00
C PRO A 159 14.54 9.19 1.17
N PHE A 160 14.40 8.54 2.33
CA PHE A 160 13.53 7.36 2.49
C PHE A 160 12.10 7.70 2.93
N LEU A 161 11.96 8.67 3.83
CA LEU A 161 10.70 9.06 4.48
C LEU A 161 10.25 10.48 4.15
N CYS A 162 11.02 11.25 3.37
CA CYS A 162 10.64 12.60 2.98
C CYS A 162 9.31 12.63 2.23
N ALA A 163 8.67 13.79 2.23
CA ALA A 163 7.49 14.03 1.39
C ALA A 163 7.84 13.93 -0.10
N ARG A 164 6.80 13.93 -0.94
CA ARG A 164 6.95 14.00 -2.39
C ARG A 164 7.83 15.20 -2.79
N PRO A 165 8.69 15.09 -3.82
CA PRO A 165 9.50 16.22 -4.30
C PRO A 165 8.62 17.43 -4.67
N CYS A 166 9.06 18.63 -4.30
CA CYS A 166 8.36 19.87 -4.58
C CYS A 166 8.42 20.21 -6.07
N ILE A 167 7.26 20.15 -6.75
CA ILE A 167 7.16 20.46 -8.18
C ILE A 167 7.49 21.93 -8.49
N ARG A 168 7.30 22.86 -7.54
CA ARG A 168 7.61 24.28 -7.73
C ARG A 168 9.11 24.51 -7.68
N LEU A 169 9.78 23.92 -6.69
CA LEU A 169 11.24 23.97 -6.60
C LEU A 169 11.90 23.29 -7.82
N ALA A 170 11.37 22.14 -8.26
CA ALA A 170 11.85 21.45 -9.46
C ALA A 170 11.73 22.31 -10.74
N LYS A 171 10.82 23.29 -10.77
CA LYS A 171 10.68 24.26 -11.86
C LYS A 171 11.58 25.51 -11.70
N GLY A 172 12.31 25.63 -10.60
CA GLY A 172 13.30 26.68 -10.37
C GLY A 172 13.22 27.32 -8.98
N SER A 173 12.03 27.60 -8.47
CA SER A 173 11.88 28.24 -7.15
C SER A 173 10.54 27.92 -6.48
N CYS A 174 10.57 27.78 -5.16
CA CYS A 174 9.38 27.63 -4.33
C CYS A 174 9.27 28.84 -3.38
N HIS A 175 8.22 29.65 -3.54
CA HIS A 175 7.97 30.83 -2.71
C HIS A 175 7.26 30.52 -1.38
N MET A 176 6.88 29.26 -1.13
CA MET A 176 6.21 28.88 0.12
C MET A 176 7.17 28.80 1.31
N GLY A 177 8.48 28.81 1.08
CA GLY A 177 9.49 28.73 2.14
C GLY A 177 9.25 27.52 3.06
N ASP A 178 9.26 27.77 4.37
CA ASP A 178 9.06 26.76 5.41
C ASP A 178 7.62 26.24 5.51
N ALA A 179 6.65 26.94 4.89
CA ALA A 179 5.27 26.47 4.80
C ALA A 179 5.07 25.41 3.71
N CYS A 180 6.10 25.09 2.92
CA CYS A 180 6.02 24.02 1.93
C CYS A 180 6.05 22.64 2.61
N VAL A 181 4.99 21.87 2.43
CA VAL A 181 4.90 20.48 2.94
C VAL A 181 5.63 19.45 2.06
N TYR A 182 6.19 19.88 0.93
CA TYR A 182 6.90 19.02 -0.02
C TYR A 182 8.41 19.05 0.20
N CYS A 183 9.12 18.01 -0.25
CA CYS A 183 10.56 17.93 -0.09
C CYS A 183 11.28 18.92 -1.02
N HIS A 184 12.22 19.67 -0.47
CA HIS A 184 13.03 20.65 -1.19
C HIS A 184 14.46 20.16 -1.48
N HIS A 185 14.75 18.89 -1.28
CA HIS A 185 16.04 18.33 -1.74
C HIS A 185 16.07 18.31 -3.28
N SER A 186 17.14 18.83 -3.86
CA SER A 186 17.33 18.87 -5.31
C SER A 186 17.56 17.48 -5.91
N THR A 187 18.13 16.57 -5.11
CA THR A 187 18.48 15.21 -5.53
C THR A 187 17.50 14.22 -4.94
N HIS A 188 16.58 13.70 -5.76
CA HIS A 188 15.78 12.53 -5.40
C HIS A 188 16.14 11.35 -6.29
N PRO A 189 16.31 10.14 -5.72
CA PRO A 189 16.41 8.94 -6.52
C PRO A 189 15.16 8.80 -7.41
N ARG A 190 15.34 8.26 -8.61
CA ARG A 190 14.20 7.84 -9.43
C ARG A 190 13.62 6.59 -8.79
N PHE A 191 12.47 6.76 -8.14
CA PHE A 191 11.73 5.66 -7.56
C PHE A 191 10.79 5.05 -8.58
N ALA A 192 10.58 3.75 -8.48
CA ALA A 192 9.53 3.11 -9.26
C ALA A 192 8.17 3.59 -8.77
N ALA A 193 7.23 3.73 -9.69
CA ALA A 193 5.82 3.98 -9.38
C ALA A 193 5.00 2.81 -9.89
N LEU A 194 3.97 2.42 -9.14
CA LEU A 194 3.01 1.41 -9.58
C LEU A 194 2.34 1.89 -10.87
N ASP A 195 2.33 1.04 -11.90
CA ASP A 195 1.60 1.33 -13.13
C ASP A 195 0.07 1.24 -12.93
N LYS A 196 -0.72 1.52 -13.97
CA LYS A 196 -2.19 1.48 -13.88
C LYS A 196 -2.71 0.09 -13.49
N ARG A 197 -2.13 -0.98 -14.04
CA ARG A 197 -2.54 -2.37 -13.76
C ARG A 197 -2.17 -2.79 -12.35
N GLN A 198 -0.95 -2.47 -11.91
CA GLN A 198 -0.46 -2.74 -10.56
C GLN A 198 -1.26 -1.98 -9.50
N ARG A 199 -1.64 -0.72 -9.74
CA ARG A 199 -2.52 0.03 -8.83
C ARG A 199 -3.88 -0.64 -8.70
N LEU A 200 -4.47 -1.09 -9.80
CA LEU A 200 -5.75 -1.81 -9.78
C LEU A 200 -5.62 -3.15 -9.04
N GLN A 201 -4.53 -3.87 -9.27
CA GLN A 201 -4.24 -5.12 -8.56
C GLN A 201 -4.12 -4.90 -7.06
N VAL A 202 -3.32 -3.92 -6.62
CA VAL A 202 -3.15 -3.55 -5.20
C VAL A 202 -4.47 -3.08 -4.58
N HIS A 203 -5.28 -2.34 -5.33
CA HIS A 203 -6.61 -1.90 -4.89
C HIS A 203 -7.58 -3.08 -4.68
N ASN A 204 -7.49 -4.11 -5.52
CA ASN A 204 -8.41 -5.25 -5.50
C ASN A 204 -7.95 -6.41 -4.59
N MET A 205 -6.72 -6.37 -4.06
CA MET A 205 -6.29 -7.31 -3.00
C MET A 205 -7.16 -7.13 -1.77
N ASP A 206 -7.45 -8.18 -1.01
CA ASP A 206 -7.96 -8.04 0.35
C ASP A 206 -6.90 -7.41 1.28
N LYS A 207 -7.33 -6.93 2.45
CA LYS A 207 -6.47 -6.21 3.40
C LYS A 207 -5.27 -7.06 3.83
N SER A 208 -5.52 -8.31 4.20
CA SER A 208 -4.50 -9.24 4.71
C SER A 208 -3.44 -9.54 3.63
N THR A 209 -3.86 -9.90 2.41
CA THR A 209 -2.94 -10.08 1.26
C THR A 209 -2.12 -8.84 1.00
N PHE A 210 -2.75 -7.67 1.02
CA PHE A 210 -2.09 -6.40 0.72
C PHE A 210 -0.99 -6.07 1.74
N LEU A 211 -1.31 -6.14 3.03
CA LEU A 211 -0.33 -5.89 4.11
C LEU A 211 0.78 -6.92 4.09
N TRP A 212 0.45 -8.21 3.93
CA TRP A 212 1.44 -9.29 3.81
C TRP A 212 2.38 -9.08 2.61
N THR A 213 1.86 -8.56 1.49
CA THR A 213 2.65 -8.25 0.30
C THR A 213 3.60 -7.07 0.55
N LEU A 214 3.17 -6.03 1.26
CA LEU A 214 4.00 -4.85 1.53
C LEU A 214 5.04 -5.06 2.64
N LEU A 215 4.71 -5.84 3.67
CA LEU A 215 5.54 -6.04 4.86
C LEU A 215 7.03 -6.33 4.55
N PRO A 216 7.40 -7.33 3.72
CA PRO A 216 8.81 -7.61 3.45
C PRO A 216 9.55 -6.44 2.77
N HIS A 217 8.84 -5.61 2.02
CA HIS A 217 9.42 -4.43 1.37
C HIS A 217 9.61 -3.28 2.37
N ILE A 218 8.67 -3.11 3.30
CA ILE A 218 8.77 -2.13 4.39
C ILE A 218 9.94 -2.48 5.31
N SER A 219 10.02 -3.72 5.80
CA SER A 219 11.11 -4.17 6.67
C SER A 219 12.46 -4.03 6.00
N ARG A 220 12.56 -4.39 4.71
CA ARG A 220 13.79 -4.16 3.93
C ARG A 220 14.13 -2.68 3.81
N SER A 221 13.16 -1.82 3.50
CA SER A 221 13.43 -0.39 3.34
C SER A 221 13.83 0.28 4.66
N LEU A 222 13.32 -0.20 5.80
CA LEU A 222 13.77 0.22 7.14
C LEU A 222 15.22 -0.19 7.39
N ALA A 223 15.57 -1.45 7.06
CA ALA A 223 16.94 -1.94 7.18
C ALA A 223 17.92 -1.17 6.28
N ASP A 224 17.55 -0.93 5.02
CA ASP A 224 18.35 -0.15 4.06
C ASP A 224 18.56 1.30 4.55
N ALA A 225 17.56 1.88 5.23
CA ALA A 225 17.64 3.20 5.85
C ALA A 225 18.32 3.23 7.23
N ARG A 226 18.66 2.05 7.80
CA ARG A 226 19.16 1.88 9.17
C ARG A 226 18.23 2.50 10.22
N LEU A 227 16.93 2.30 10.01
CA LEU A 227 15.88 2.79 10.89
C LEU A 227 15.30 1.63 11.70
N GLU A 228 15.26 1.81 13.02
CA GLU A 228 14.56 0.92 13.93
C GLU A 228 13.15 1.48 14.18
N ALA A 229 12.14 0.70 13.80
CA ALA A 229 10.72 1.05 13.95
C ALA A 229 9.90 -0.19 14.34
N PRO A 230 10.20 -0.85 15.47
CA PRO A 230 9.52 -2.07 15.88
C PRO A 230 8.01 -1.85 16.06
N GLU A 231 7.59 -0.71 16.61
CA GLU A 231 6.18 -0.41 16.82
C GLU A 231 5.41 -0.31 15.50
N LEU A 232 6.05 0.25 14.46
CA LEU A 232 5.47 0.32 13.12
C LEU A 232 5.28 -1.07 12.51
N LEU A 233 6.28 -1.95 12.68
CA LEU A 233 6.21 -3.32 12.17
C LEU A 233 5.18 -4.14 12.94
N GLU A 234 5.13 -4.02 14.25
CA GLU A 234 4.16 -4.71 15.12
C GLU A 234 2.71 -4.34 14.73
N ILE A 235 2.42 -3.05 14.49
CA ILE A 235 1.09 -2.61 14.02
C ILE A 235 0.70 -3.28 12.70
N ILE A 236 1.64 -3.42 11.75
CA ILE A 236 1.36 -4.02 10.45
C ILE A 236 1.25 -5.54 10.57
N GLU A 237 2.14 -6.17 11.35
CA GLU A 237 2.18 -7.62 11.56
C GLU A 237 0.94 -8.13 12.31
N TRP A 238 0.45 -7.37 13.29
CA TRP A 238 -0.77 -7.71 14.03
C TRP A 238 -2.00 -7.80 13.12
N GLU A 239 -2.02 -7.01 12.05
CA GLU A 239 -3.12 -6.96 11.07
C GLU A 239 -2.99 -7.98 9.94
N VAL A 240 -1.87 -8.71 9.89
CA VAL A 240 -1.63 -9.77 8.92
C VAL A 240 -2.07 -11.09 9.53
N ASP A 241 -3.18 -11.64 9.03
CA ASP A 241 -3.64 -12.98 9.44
C ASP A 241 -2.59 -14.05 9.09
N ALA A 242 -2.16 -14.82 10.09
CA ALA A 242 -1.10 -15.82 9.94
C ALA A 242 -1.47 -17.03 9.06
N GLN A 243 -2.73 -17.18 8.63
CA GLN A 243 -3.26 -18.44 8.10
C GLN A 243 -3.30 -18.56 6.57
N GLN A 244 -2.87 -17.55 5.81
CA GLN A 244 -3.03 -17.59 4.36
C GLN A 244 -1.72 -17.63 3.57
N VAL A 245 -1.67 -18.55 2.62
CA VAL A 245 -0.59 -18.68 1.63
C VAL A 245 -0.98 -17.88 0.40
N TYR A 246 -0.33 -16.74 0.19
CA TYR A 246 -0.61 -15.86 -0.93
C TYR A 246 0.37 -16.05 -2.09
N HIS A 247 -0.16 -16.05 -3.31
CA HIS A 247 0.66 -16.10 -4.51
C HIS A 247 1.32 -14.75 -4.77
N ARG A 248 2.66 -14.71 -4.80
CA ARG A 248 3.41 -13.48 -5.10
C ARG A 248 3.49 -13.21 -6.61
N ASP A 249 2.99 -12.06 -7.03
CA ASP A 249 3.26 -11.53 -8.37
C ASP A 249 4.67 -10.94 -8.42
N ARG A 250 5.55 -11.58 -9.21
CA ARG A 250 6.95 -11.17 -9.36
C ARG A 250 7.13 -9.76 -9.93
N HIS A 251 6.20 -9.28 -10.75
CA HIS A 251 6.31 -7.95 -11.35
C HIS A 251 5.97 -6.87 -10.33
N LEU A 252 4.90 -7.09 -9.56
CA LEU A 252 4.53 -6.21 -8.46
C LEU A 252 5.63 -6.17 -7.39
N ASP A 253 6.13 -7.33 -6.97
CA ASP A 253 7.23 -7.46 -6.00
C ASP A 253 8.47 -6.67 -6.44
N ARG A 254 8.85 -6.76 -7.72
CA ARG A 254 9.97 -5.99 -8.28
C ARG A 254 9.73 -4.48 -8.20
N THR A 255 8.53 -4.01 -8.50
CA THR A 255 8.19 -2.57 -8.41
C THR A 255 8.20 -2.10 -6.97
N LEU A 256 7.52 -2.81 -6.06
CA LEU A 256 7.45 -2.48 -4.63
C LEU A 256 8.85 -2.42 -4.00
N ARG A 257 9.74 -3.32 -4.41
CA ARG A 257 11.14 -3.36 -3.99
C ARG A 257 11.95 -2.10 -4.33
N GLN A 258 11.51 -1.32 -5.32
CA GLN A 258 12.16 -0.10 -5.80
C GLN A 258 11.45 1.18 -5.31
N MET A 259 10.37 1.04 -4.54
CA MET A 259 9.64 2.16 -3.96
C MET A 259 10.31 2.62 -2.65
N PRO A 260 10.32 3.92 -2.35
CA PRO A 260 10.80 4.43 -1.08
C PRO A 260 9.83 4.08 0.04
N LEU A 261 10.33 4.02 1.27
CA LEU A 261 9.52 3.74 2.46
C LEU A 261 8.29 4.66 2.54
N SER A 262 8.43 5.96 2.25
CA SER A 262 7.31 6.90 2.24
C SER A 262 6.18 6.52 1.28
N ALA A 263 6.50 5.95 0.11
CA ALA A 263 5.50 5.54 -0.87
C ALA A 263 4.83 4.22 -0.46
N LEU A 264 5.59 3.27 0.08
CA LEU A 264 5.03 2.02 0.62
C LEU A 264 4.03 2.30 1.75
N LEU A 265 4.40 3.16 2.69
CA LEU A 265 3.51 3.56 3.79
C LEU A 265 2.32 4.39 3.31
N ALA A 266 2.49 5.23 2.30
CA ALA A 266 1.39 5.96 1.69
C ALA A 266 0.35 5.03 1.05
N CYS A 267 0.75 3.88 0.49
CA CYS A 267 -0.18 2.88 0.00
C CYS A 267 -1.08 2.33 1.11
N ILE A 268 -0.53 2.11 2.32
CA ILE A 268 -1.32 1.64 3.47
C ILE A 268 -2.27 2.73 3.95
N VAL A 269 -1.73 3.94 4.19
CA VAL A 269 -2.50 5.09 4.69
C VAL A 269 -3.65 5.49 3.77
N ALA A 270 -3.48 5.36 2.46
CA ALA A 270 -4.52 5.71 1.49
C ALA A 270 -5.70 4.72 1.48
N ARG A 271 -5.49 3.51 2.00
CA ARG A 271 -6.44 2.40 1.90
C ARG A 271 -7.10 2.06 3.23
N GLU A 272 -6.33 2.08 4.32
CA GLU A 272 -6.76 1.57 5.63
C GLU A 272 -7.04 2.73 6.60
N THR A 273 -8.30 3.14 6.70
CA THR A 273 -8.73 4.26 7.56
C THR A 273 -8.49 4.00 9.04
N ASN A 274 -8.58 2.74 9.48
CA ASN A 274 -8.41 2.36 10.89
C ASN A 274 -6.96 2.48 11.35
N LEU A 275 -6.01 2.20 10.44
CA LEU A 275 -4.57 2.28 10.70
C LEU A 275 -4.01 3.67 10.44
N GLN A 276 -4.75 4.50 9.70
CA GLN A 276 -4.28 5.79 9.22
C GLN A 276 -3.72 6.69 10.33
N SER A 277 -4.43 6.87 11.44
CA SER A 277 -4.00 7.76 12.52
C SER A 277 -2.73 7.25 13.22
N LEU A 278 -2.73 5.97 13.60
CA LEU A 278 -1.59 5.30 14.26
C LEU A 278 -0.35 5.31 13.37
N LEU A 279 -0.49 4.93 12.09
CA LEU A 279 0.62 4.95 11.14
C LEU A 279 1.13 6.37 10.89
N GLN A 280 0.25 7.36 10.76
CA GLN A 280 0.67 8.75 10.57
C GLN A 280 1.43 9.29 11.78
N GLU A 281 1.02 8.91 13.00
CA GLU A 281 1.74 9.25 14.22
C GLU A 281 3.15 8.65 14.21
N GLN A 282 3.26 7.34 13.96
CA GLN A 282 4.56 6.65 13.90
C GLN A 282 5.47 7.21 12.79
N ILE A 283 4.93 7.49 11.60
CA ILE A 283 5.66 8.13 10.51
C ILE A 283 6.16 9.52 10.93
N THR A 284 5.35 10.27 11.66
CA THR A 284 5.72 11.60 12.16
C THR A 284 6.85 11.49 13.19
N GLN A 285 6.77 10.55 14.12
CA GLN A 285 7.82 10.28 15.10
C GLN A 285 9.14 9.87 14.41
N LEU A 286 9.09 8.98 13.41
CA LEU A 286 10.27 8.58 12.64
C LEU A 286 10.90 9.75 11.89
N ARG A 287 10.09 10.62 11.28
CA ARG A 287 10.58 11.84 10.62
C ARG A 287 11.22 12.84 11.58
N GLN A 288 10.79 12.88 12.84
CA GLN A 288 11.38 13.76 13.86
C GLN A 288 12.73 13.25 14.38
N ARG A 289 12.96 11.92 14.33
CA ARG A 289 14.23 11.29 14.71
C ARG A 289 15.30 11.43 13.61
N LEU A 290 14.88 11.69 12.38
CA LEU A 290 15.75 11.88 11.23
C LEU A 290 16.15 13.35 11.05
N PRO A 291 17.39 13.61 10.60
CA PRO A 291 17.86 14.97 10.31
C PRO A 291 17.11 15.64 9.15
#